data_AF-A0A831RM52-F1
#
_entry.id   AF-A0A831RM52-F1
#
_cell.length_a   1.000
_cell.length_b   1.000
_cell.length_c   1.000
_cell.angle_alpha   90.00
_cell.angle_beta   90.00
_cell.angle_gamma   90.00
#
_symmetry.space_group_name_H-M   'P 1'
#
loop_
_entity.id
_entity.type
_entity.pdbx_description
1 polymer ?
#
loop_
_entity_poly.entity_id
_entity_poly.type
_entity_poly.pdbx_seq_one_letter_code
_entity_poly.pdbx_strand_id
1 'polypeptide(L)'
;MTDYNPYILGFVHHRDQRGDLWLPLQEALSRFGDLPSRYGLLPSQQGRRQRPSLNLALGAVIQRALERMPDLKRVIHDFYTDWHRDWRREFGIDPEPLFNRLDGESVVRWLARHRDTLERIDRFPLRRSLEESGLIRRDVLNSIPDARLLEKSIEMLERRQRRLADGAGGWSGSGLLQRLRLRRGLDRLGRRIGVLPSRIDPGLARVYADELNSAFGLFCDTGGISCDGLQPRQGRGVEFEYARRDRSFLSLGSEIGDCTARPWHQIDRHTENIYWTVMPWLLDRNYQILKVHWDGHLVMKVHLLPLATYEAGGLHMFLAVDAMETGLVLRHDIEGEGRLPVTVVAEILEQTRSEILRIADAMGMEDVYAELFSNNPLVREWLQGQERIFLDVNRLHKVDDLEDVFELGCRLARDCDMPEPDHLFMEIQFRNTQLMSHQTQRRTIKGFASLRRGRLSGLAMGHVIGV
;
A
#
# COMPACT_ATOMS: atom_id res chain seq x y z
N MET A 1 -21.12 25.69 -4.81
CA MET A 1 -20.56 24.32 -4.78
C MET A 1 -21.42 23.52 -3.84
N THR A 2 -22.00 22.41 -4.29
CA THR A 2 -22.62 21.42 -3.39
C THR A 2 -21.53 20.82 -2.51
N ASP A 3 -21.75 20.77 -1.20
CA ASP A 3 -20.80 20.16 -0.27
C ASP A 3 -20.61 18.67 -0.62
N TYR A 4 -19.35 18.21 -0.57
CA TYR A 4 -19.00 16.81 -0.79
C TYR A 4 -19.69 15.91 0.24
N ASN A 5 -20.51 14.98 -0.23
CA ASN A 5 -21.38 14.13 0.59
C ASN A 5 -21.64 12.77 -0.09
N PRO A 6 -20.59 11.97 -0.37
CA PRO A 6 -20.75 10.66 -0.98
C PRO A 6 -21.55 9.74 -0.05
N TYR A 7 -22.16 8.70 -0.63
CA TYR A 7 -22.61 7.58 0.18
C TYR A 7 -21.41 6.73 0.58
N ILE A 8 -21.33 6.39 1.86
CA ILE A 8 -20.26 5.55 2.42
C ILE A 8 -20.86 4.25 2.95
N LEU A 9 -20.03 3.20 2.96
CA LEU A 9 -20.35 1.94 3.59
C LEU A 9 -19.95 2.02 5.06
N GLY A 10 -20.73 1.42 5.93
CA GLY A 10 -20.37 1.28 7.34
C GLY A 10 -20.79 -0.07 7.91
N PHE A 11 -20.15 -0.46 8.99
CA PHE A 11 -20.56 -1.56 9.86
C PHE A 11 -20.65 -1.00 11.27
N VAL A 12 -21.75 -1.27 11.96
CA VAL A 12 -21.96 -0.82 13.34
C VAL A 12 -22.20 -2.01 14.25
N HIS A 13 -21.65 -1.94 15.44
CA HIS A 13 -21.89 -2.87 16.53
C HIS A 13 -22.10 -2.06 17.81
N HIS A 14 -23.28 -1.45 17.91
CA HIS A 14 -23.70 -0.68 19.08
C HIS A 14 -24.98 -1.31 19.67
N ARG A 15 -25.24 -1.11 20.97
CA ARG A 15 -26.19 -1.86 21.82
C ARG A 15 -27.58 -2.17 21.21
N ASP A 16 -28.08 -1.36 20.29
CA ASP A 16 -29.40 -1.51 19.66
C ASP A 16 -29.35 -1.69 18.12
N GLN A 17 -28.16 -1.71 17.53
CA GLN A 17 -27.95 -1.81 16.08
C GLN A 17 -26.69 -2.59 15.75
N ARG A 18 -26.85 -3.73 15.06
CA ARG A 18 -25.75 -4.51 14.49
C ARG A 18 -25.97 -4.71 13.00
N GLY A 19 -24.93 -4.47 12.21
CA GLY A 19 -24.89 -4.81 10.78
C GLY A 19 -24.48 -3.66 9.88
N ASP A 20 -24.63 -3.91 8.58
CA ASP A 20 -24.21 -2.97 7.54
C ASP A 20 -25.09 -1.73 7.48
N LEU A 21 -24.43 -0.63 7.13
CA LEU A 21 -25.01 0.67 6.90
C LEU A 21 -24.57 1.22 5.56
N TRP A 22 -25.51 1.91 4.91
CA TRP A 22 -25.24 2.66 3.70
C TRP A 22 -25.97 3.99 3.78
N LEU A 23 -25.21 5.07 3.95
CA LEU A 23 -25.76 6.40 4.19
C LEU A 23 -24.82 7.50 3.69
N PRO A 24 -25.31 8.73 3.49
CA PRO A 24 -24.47 9.88 3.14
C PRO A 24 -23.44 10.20 4.23
N LEU A 25 -22.23 10.62 3.83
CA LEU A 25 -21.12 10.98 4.71
C LEU A 25 -21.52 11.99 5.80
N GLN A 26 -22.29 13.02 5.45
CA GLN A 26 -22.72 14.04 6.42
C GLN A 26 -23.67 13.48 7.48
N GLU A 27 -24.52 12.53 7.09
CA GLU A 27 -25.38 11.82 8.05
C GLU A 27 -24.54 10.93 8.96
N ALA A 28 -23.56 10.20 8.41
CA ALA A 28 -22.66 9.38 9.20
C ALA A 28 -21.86 10.22 10.20
N LEU A 29 -21.28 11.35 9.76
CA LEU A 29 -20.57 12.29 10.63
C LEU A 29 -21.47 12.84 11.74
N SER A 30 -22.74 13.13 11.44
CA SER A 30 -23.69 13.62 12.44
C SER A 30 -24.06 12.56 13.49
N ARG A 31 -24.14 11.28 13.09
CA ARG A 31 -24.60 10.18 13.95
C ARG A 31 -23.46 9.54 14.74
N PHE A 32 -22.29 9.45 14.12
CA PHE A 32 -21.19 8.59 14.55
C PHE A 32 -19.86 9.34 14.66
N GLY A 33 -19.80 10.59 14.20
CA GLY A 33 -18.58 11.39 14.22
C GLY A 33 -18.17 11.79 15.62
N ASP A 34 -16.88 11.66 15.90
CA ASP A 34 -16.27 12.03 17.16
C ASP A 34 -15.21 13.13 16.98
N LEU A 35 -14.83 13.78 18.07
CA LEU A 35 -13.73 14.74 18.04
C LEU A 35 -12.37 14.04 18.20
N PRO A 36 -11.36 14.32 17.35
CA PRO A 36 -10.02 13.71 17.45
C PRO A 36 -9.34 13.89 18.81
N SER A 37 -9.65 14.98 19.52
CA SER A 37 -9.12 15.27 20.86
C SER A 37 -9.52 14.23 21.91
N ARG A 38 -10.67 13.55 21.75
CA ARG A 38 -11.11 12.47 22.64
C ARG A 38 -10.15 11.27 22.64
N TYR A 39 -9.40 11.09 21.56
CA TYR A 39 -8.52 9.95 21.34
C TYR A 39 -7.03 10.33 21.45
N GLY A 40 -6.71 11.58 21.83
CA GLY A 40 -5.34 12.07 21.89
C GLY A 40 -4.64 12.17 20.53
N LEU A 41 -5.38 12.07 19.42
CA LEU A 41 -4.83 12.08 18.06
C LEU A 41 -4.38 13.48 17.62
N LEU A 42 -4.95 14.53 18.22
CA LEU A 42 -4.59 15.92 17.96
C LEU A 42 -4.61 16.74 19.26
N PRO A 43 -3.59 17.58 19.52
CA PRO A 43 -3.60 18.47 20.67
C PRO A 43 -4.71 19.52 20.54
N SER A 44 -5.35 19.86 21.66
CA SER A 44 -6.31 20.97 21.73
C SER A 44 -5.56 22.30 21.57
N GLN A 45 -5.73 22.97 20.44
CA GLN A 45 -5.20 24.33 20.22
C GLN A 45 -6.30 25.38 20.45
N GLN A 46 -6.00 26.45 21.19
CA GLN A 46 -6.92 27.57 21.41
C GLN A 46 -7.28 28.24 20.07
N GLY A 47 -8.58 28.53 19.87
CA GLY A 47 -9.10 29.17 18.65
C GLY A 47 -9.44 28.19 17.51
N ARG A 48 -9.17 26.89 17.66
CA ARG A 48 -9.46 25.88 16.63
C ARG A 48 -10.88 25.32 16.78
N ARG A 49 -11.70 25.45 15.74
CA ARG A 49 -12.99 24.75 15.65
C ARG A 49 -12.75 23.29 15.24
N GLN A 50 -12.72 22.38 16.21
CA GLN A 50 -12.61 20.95 15.94
C GLN A 50 -13.85 20.45 15.20
N ARG A 51 -13.67 19.60 14.18
CA ARG A 51 -14.76 18.97 13.43
C ARG A 51 -14.84 17.49 13.79
N PRO A 52 -16.05 16.92 13.86
CA PRO A 52 -16.21 15.47 13.98
C PRO A 52 -15.55 14.73 12.82
N SER A 53 -15.03 13.54 13.09
CA SER A 53 -14.49 12.59 12.10
C SER A 53 -14.94 11.17 12.44
N LEU A 54 -14.99 10.31 11.43
CA LEU A 54 -15.31 8.88 11.60
C LEU A 54 -14.06 8.06 11.93
N ASN A 55 -14.28 6.83 12.41
CA ASN A 55 -13.26 5.80 12.67
C ASN A 55 -12.12 6.21 13.63
N LEU A 56 -12.31 7.22 14.48
CA LEU A 56 -11.24 7.69 15.36
C LEU A 56 -10.81 6.63 16.39
N ALA A 57 -11.75 5.84 16.91
CA ALA A 57 -11.46 4.71 17.79
C ALA A 57 -10.53 3.69 17.09
N LEU A 58 -10.89 3.26 15.87
CA LEU A 58 -10.05 2.37 15.06
C LEU A 58 -8.68 3.00 14.76
N GLY A 59 -8.64 4.28 14.39
CA GLY A 59 -7.40 5.00 14.12
C GLY A 59 -6.45 5.01 15.32
N ALA A 60 -6.97 5.21 16.53
CA ALA A 60 -6.18 5.15 17.77
C ALA A 60 -5.65 3.73 18.05
N VAL A 61 -6.48 2.70 17.82
CA VAL A 61 -6.07 1.29 17.92
C VAL A 61 -4.94 0.96 16.96
N ILE A 62 -5.07 1.33 15.68
CA ILE A 62 -4.04 1.08 14.66
C ILE A 62 -2.74 1.81 15.00
N GLN A 63 -2.79 3.06 15.45
CA GLN A 63 -1.60 3.80 15.86
C GLN A 63 -0.89 3.11 17.02
N ARG A 64 -1.64 2.65 18.04
CA ARG A 64 -1.09 1.90 19.17
C ARG A 64 -0.50 0.56 18.74
N ALA A 65 -1.18 -0.17 17.86
CA ALA A 65 -0.67 -1.42 17.31
C ALA A 65 0.64 -1.19 16.56
N LEU A 66 0.74 -0.13 15.76
CA LEU A 66 1.96 0.26 15.04
C LEU A 66 3.10 0.78 15.95
N GLU A 67 2.80 1.19 17.19
CA GLU A 67 3.83 1.46 18.22
C GLU A 67 4.42 0.17 18.78
N ARG A 68 3.59 -0.85 18.98
CA ARG A 68 4.00 -2.15 19.54
C ARG A 68 4.64 -3.05 18.48
N MET A 69 4.14 -3.02 17.25
CA MET A 69 4.54 -3.86 16.12
C MET A 69 4.82 -2.99 14.90
N PRO A 70 6.01 -3.06 14.29
CA PRO A 70 6.39 -2.14 13.21
C PRO A 70 5.61 -2.36 11.90
N ASP A 71 4.89 -3.47 11.76
CA ASP A 71 4.19 -3.90 10.54
C ASP A 71 2.99 -4.79 10.91
N LEU A 72 1.82 -4.53 10.34
CA LEU A 72 0.57 -5.26 10.58
C LEU A 72 0.27 -6.37 9.56
N LYS A 73 1.12 -6.54 8.54
CA LYS A 73 0.88 -7.49 7.42
C LYS A 73 0.64 -8.90 7.90
N ARG A 74 1.46 -9.41 8.84
CA ARG A 74 1.25 -10.74 9.42
C ARG A 74 -0.04 -10.83 10.23
N VAL A 75 -0.37 -9.81 11.01
CA VAL A 75 -1.61 -9.81 11.81
C VAL A 75 -2.84 -9.90 10.90
N ILE A 76 -2.84 -9.12 9.82
CA ILE A 76 -3.86 -9.17 8.77
C ILE A 76 -3.89 -10.57 8.14
N HIS A 77 -2.75 -11.09 7.68
CA HIS A 77 -2.67 -12.41 7.06
C HIS A 77 -3.22 -13.52 7.97
N ASP A 78 -2.76 -13.57 9.22
CA ASP A 78 -3.13 -14.61 10.19
C ASP A 78 -4.63 -14.51 10.50
N PHE A 79 -5.18 -13.31 10.67
CA PHE A 79 -6.63 -13.12 10.82
C PHE A 79 -7.41 -13.69 9.64
N TYR A 80 -7.11 -13.28 8.41
CA TYR A 80 -7.86 -13.72 7.22
C TYR A 80 -7.60 -15.17 6.81
N THR A 81 -6.55 -15.81 7.33
CA THR A 81 -6.30 -17.24 7.14
C THR A 81 -7.19 -18.09 8.05
N ASP A 82 -7.40 -17.62 9.28
CA ASP A 82 -8.27 -18.25 10.26
C ASP A 82 -9.74 -17.84 10.10
N TRP A 83 -9.99 -16.72 9.40
CA TRP A 83 -11.33 -16.19 9.15
C TRP A 83 -12.05 -17.02 8.08
N HIS A 84 -13.34 -17.24 8.31
CA HIS A 84 -14.17 -18.29 7.74
C HIS A 84 -14.50 -18.20 6.23
N ARG A 85 -13.72 -17.48 5.41
CA ARG A 85 -13.99 -17.30 3.97
C ARG A 85 -13.02 -18.08 3.09
N ASP A 86 -13.57 -18.88 2.18
CA ASP A 86 -12.84 -19.55 1.11
C ASP A 86 -13.09 -18.82 -0.20
N TRP A 87 -12.19 -17.89 -0.52
CA TRP A 87 -12.31 -17.00 -1.68
C TRP A 87 -12.39 -17.70 -3.02
N ARG A 88 -11.64 -18.80 -3.18
CA ARG A 88 -11.67 -19.58 -4.41
C ARG A 88 -13.01 -20.30 -4.55
N ARG A 89 -13.58 -20.78 -3.45
CA ARG A 89 -14.87 -21.48 -3.46
C ARG A 89 -16.06 -20.52 -3.58
N GLU A 90 -16.04 -19.40 -2.87
CA GLU A 90 -17.16 -18.45 -2.80
C GLU A 90 -17.21 -17.51 -4.00
N PHE A 91 -16.05 -17.06 -4.47
CA PHE A 91 -15.94 -16.01 -5.47
C PHE A 91 -15.19 -16.45 -6.74
N GLY A 92 -14.57 -17.63 -6.74
CA GLY A 92 -13.83 -18.13 -7.90
C GLY A 92 -12.48 -17.43 -8.13
N ILE A 93 -11.98 -16.67 -7.16
CA ILE A 93 -10.76 -15.84 -7.30
C ILE A 93 -9.65 -16.28 -6.35
N ASP A 94 -8.41 -15.95 -6.70
CA ASP A 94 -7.25 -16.05 -5.80
C ASP A 94 -6.87 -14.65 -5.30
N PRO A 95 -7.04 -14.32 -4.00
CA PRO A 95 -6.71 -13.00 -3.49
C PRO A 95 -5.20 -12.81 -3.24
N GLU A 96 -4.39 -13.87 -3.28
CA GLU A 96 -2.97 -13.81 -2.91
C GLU A 96 -2.13 -12.84 -3.75
N PRO A 97 -2.32 -12.74 -5.10
CA PRO A 97 -1.60 -11.76 -5.93
C PRO A 97 -1.83 -10.30 -5.54
N LEU A 98 -2.90 -10.00 -4.80
CA LEU A 98 -3.19 -8.67 -4.28
C LEU A 98 -2.51 -8.40 -2.92
N PHE A 99 -2.26 -9.48 -2.16
CA PHE A 99 -1.54 -9.42 -0.89
C PHE A 99 -0.02 -9.38 -1.08
N ASN A 100 0.49 -10.15 -2.04
CA ASN A 100 1.90 -10.18 -2.45
C ASN A 100 2.03 -10.13 -3.97
N ARG A 101 2.87 -9.22 -4.49
CA ARG A 101 3.17 -9.13 -5.92
C ARG A 101 4.04 -10.29 -6.38
N LEU A 102 5.02 -10.65 -5.55
CA LEU A 102 5.92 -11.79 -5.79
C LEU A 102 5.32 -13.08 -5.21
N ASP A 103 5.41 -14.16 -5.99
CA ASP A 103 5.09 -15.50 -5.52
C ASP A 103 5.96 -15.88 -4.30
N GLY A 104 5.32 -16.15 -3.16
CA GLY A 104 5.98 -16.53 -1.93
C GLY A 104 6.85 -17.79 -2.05
N GLU A 105 6.48 -18.74 -2.93
CA GLU A 105 7.29 -19.94 -3.15
C GLU A 105 8.65 -19.61 -3.78
N SER A 106 8.71 -18.57 -4.61
CA SER A 106 9.96 -18.12 -5.20
C SER A 106 10.93 -17.58 -4.13
N VAL A 107 10.40 -16.87 -3.13
CA VAL A 107 11.19 -16.39 -1.97
C VAL A 107 11.62 -17.55 -1.08
N VAL A 108 10.74 -18.52 -0.82
CA VAL A 108 11.08 -19.73 -0.05
C VAL A 108 12.23 -20.50 -0.70
N ARG A 109 12.18 -20.73 -2.01
CA ARG A 109 13.25 -21.38 -2.77
C ARG A 109 14.56 -20.59 -2.70
N TRP A 110 14.49 -19.26 -2.83
CA TRP A 110 15.65 -18.39 -2.74
C TRP A 110 16.31 -18.47 -1.35
N LEU A 111 15.52 -18.36 -0.28
CA LEU A 111 15.99 -18.49 1.10
C LEU A 111 16.64 -19.84 1.36
N ALA A 112 16.04 -20.93 0.87
CA ALA A 112 16.60 -22.27 1.02
C ALA A 112 17.98 -22.39 0.34
N ARG A 113 18.13 -21.84 -0.88
CA ARG A 113 19.40 -21.84 -1.63
C ARG A 113 20.50 -21.02 -0.96
N HIS A 114 20.15 -19.95 -0.25
CA HIS A 114 21.11 -18.98 0.28
C HIS A 114 21.25 -19.00 1.81
N ARG A 115 20.59 -19.94 2.50
CA ARG A 115 20.58 -20.06 3.97
C ARG A 115 21.99 -20.00 4.58
N ASP A 116 22.93 -20.80 4.10
CA ASP A 116 24.31 -20.84 4.64
C ASP A 116 25.04 -19.51 4.48
N THR A 117 24.78 -18.79 3.39
CA THR A 117 25.37 -17.46 3.17
C THR A 117 24.75 -16.43 4.11
N LEU A 118 23.43 -16.46 4.30
CA LEU A 118 22.74 -15.60 5.25
C LEU A 118 23.20 -15.88 6.69
N GLU A 119 23.34 -17.14 7.09
CA GLU A 119 23.87 -17.52 8.40
C GLU A 119 25.29 -16.99 8.65
N ARG A 120 26.17 -17.04 7.63
CA ARG A 120 27.52 -16.48 7.74
C ARG A 120 27.51 -14.96 7.92
N ILE A 121 26.59 -14.25 7.26
CA ILE A 121 26.45 -12.80 7.44
C ILE A 121 25.87 -12.50 8.83
N ASP A 122 24.87 -13.26 9.28
CA ASP A 122 24.25 -13.12 10.61
C ASP A 122 25.21 -13.48 11.76
N ARG A 123 26.22 -14.30 11.51
CA ARG A 123 27.29 -14.63 12.48
C ARG A 123 28.57 -13.84 12.26
N PHE A 124 28.57 -12.84 11.39
CA PHE A 124 29.75 -12.03 11.09
C PHE A 124 30.33 -11.38 12.37
N PRO A 125 31.59 -11.69 12.76
CA PRO A 125 32.18 -11.20 14.00
C PRO A 125 32.64 -9.74 13.83
N LEU A 126 31.68 -8.82 13.86
CA LEU A 126 31.83 -7.40 13.51
C LEU A 126 33.08 -6.75 14.08
N ARG A 127 33.25 -6.78 15.41
CA ARG A 127 34.37 -6.12 16.10
C ARG A 127 35.71 -6.73 15.69
N ARG A 128 35.83 -8.06 15.73
CA ARG A 128 37.04 -8.78 15.36
C ARG A 128 37.44 -8.50 13.91
N SER A 129 36.50 -8.55 12.98
CA SER A 129 36.79 -8.27 11.55
C SER A 129 37.18 -6.82 11.29
N LEU A 130 36.63 -5.86 12.04
CA LEU A 130 37.05 -4.46 11.97
C LEU A 130 38.47 -4.27 12.50
N GLU A 131 38.82 -4.90 13.63
CA GLU A 131 40.17 -4.87 14.20
C GLU A 131 41.20 -5.50 13.26
N GLU A 132 40.93 -6.71 12.74
CA GLU A 132 41.81 -7.43 11.82
C GLU A 132 42.05 -6.68 10.50
N SER A 133 41.05 -5.90 10.04
CA SER A 133 41.19 -5.11 8.81
C SER A 133 42.19 -3.95 8.92
N GLY A 134 42.45 -3.44 10.12
CA GLY A 134 43.24 -2.23 10.34
C GLY A 134 42.66 -0.94 9.71
N LEU A 135 41.45 -0.97 9.15
CA LEU A 135 40.84 0.17 8.45
C LEU A 135 40.30 1.25 9.41
N ILE A 136 40.05 0.87 10.66
CA ILE A 136 39.70 1.76 11.76
C ILE A 136 40.67 1.46 12.91
N ARG A 137 41.27 2.49 13.50
CA ARG A 137 42.21 2.30 14.62
C ARG A 137 41.51 1.66 15.82
N ARG A 138 42.22 0.78 16.52
CA ARG A 138 41.68 0.00 17.65
C ARG A 138 41.17 0.87 18.80
N ASP A 139 41.84 1.97 19.11
CA ASP A 139 41.41 2.95 20.12
C ASP A 139 40.03 3.55 19.78
N VAL A 140 39.79 3.85 18.51
CA VAL A 140 38.51 4.37 18.03
C VAL A 140 37.44 3.28 18.03
N LEU A 141 37.76 2.05 17.64
CA LEU A 141 36.80 0.93 17.73
C LEU A 141 36.36 0.67 19.17
N ASN A 142 37.28 0.74 20.13
CA ASN A 142 36.98 0.51 21.55
C ASN A 142 36.15 1.63 22.18
N SER A 143 36.16 2.84 21.62
CA SER A 143 35.32 3.95 22.10
C SER A 143 33.88 3.91 21.55
N ILE A 144 33.59 3.05 20.56
CA ILE A 144 32.26 2.89 19.99
C ILE A 144 31.51 1.76 20.71
N PRO A 145 30.34 2.05 21.34
CA PRO A 145 29.49 1.02 21.93
C PRO A 145 29.02 -0.01 20.90
N ASP A 146 28.91 -1.29 21.27
CA ASP A 146 28.53 -2.38 20.36
C ASP A 146 27.22 -2.10 19.62
N ALA A 147 26.21 -1.54 20.31
CA ALA A 147 24.93 -1.17 19.72
C ALA A 147 25.03 -0.15 18.56
N ARG A 148 26.12 0.62 18.48
CA ARG A 148 26.36 1.62 17.44
C ARG A 148 27.48 1.23 16.48
N LEU A 149 28.20 0.14 16.76
CA LEU A 149 29.42 -0.24 16.07
C LEU A 149 29.21 -0.42 14.57
N LEU A 150 28.12 -1.08 14.17
CA LEU A 150 27.82 -1.36 12.76
C LEU A 150 27.62 -0.06 11.96
N GLU A 151 26.67 0.78 12.38
CA GLU A 151 26.33 2.01 11.66
C GLU A 151 27.49 3.00 11.65
N LYS A 152 28.21 3.15 12.78
CA LYS A 152 29.38 4.05 12.85
C LYS A 152 30.53 3.57 11.98
N SER A 153 30.79 2.27 11.93
CA SER A 153 31.85 1.72 11.08
C SER A 153 31.53 1.92 9.60
N ILE A 154 30.28 1.71 9.19
CA ILE A 154 29.83 2.01 7.82
C ILE A 154 30.06 3.49 7.49
N GLU A 155 29.59 4.42 8.35
CA GLU A 155 29.75 5.87 8.15
C GLU A 155 31.22 6.27 7.97
N MET A 156 32.10 5.73 8.82
CA MET A 156 33.55 6.00 8.78
C MET A 156 34.21 5.46 7.50
N LEU A 157 33.89 4.22 7.12
CA LEU A 157 34.46 3.59 5.93
C LEU A 157 33.94 4.24 4.64
N GLU A 158 32.66 4.62 4.57
CA GLU A 158 32.09 5.36 3.43
C GLU A 158 32.71 6.75 3.27
N ARG A 159 32.98 7.44 4.39
CA ARG A 159 33.70 8.72 4.36
C ARG A 159 35.13 8.54 3.86
N ARG A 160 35.80 7.47 4.28
CA ARG A 160 37.16 7.14 3.83
C ARG A 160 37.19 6.76 2.34
N GLN A 161 36.23 5.96 1.88
CA GLN A 161 36.08 5.59 0.47
C GLN A 161 35.93 6.83 -0.42
N ARG A 162 35.05 7.77 -0.05
CA ARG A 162 34.86 9.02 -0.81
C ARG A 162 36.15 9.85 -0.92
N ARG A 163 36.89 10.01 0.17
CA ARG A 163 38.19 10.73 0.16
C ARG A 163 39.26 10.08 -0.71
N LEU A 164 39.17 8.76 -0.91
CA LEU A 164 40.14 8.01 -1.72
C LEU A 164 39.71 7.88 -3.18
N ALA A 165 38.41 7.97 -3.48
CA ALA A 165 37.90 7.98 -4.86
C ALA A 165 38.41 9.19 -5.68
N ASP A 166 38.80 10.27 -5.00
CA ASP A 166 39.44 11.46 -5.60
C ASP A 166 40.95 11.25 -5.91
N GLY A 167 41.53 10.10 -5.53
CA GLY A 167 42.92 9.73 -5.81
C GLY A 167 43.01 8.41 -6.58
N ALA A 168 43.99 8.29 -7.49
CA ALA A 168 44.12 7.18 -8.45
C ALA A 168 44.46 5.78 -7.85
N GLY A 169 44.22 5.54 -6.55
CA GLY A 169 44.50 4.27 -5.87
C GLY A 169 43.22 3.52 -5.49
N GLY A 170 43.08 2.27 -5.96
CA GLY A 170 41.96 1.40 -5.58
C GLY A 170 41.87 1.18 -4.05
N TRP A 171 40.68 1.35 -3.48
CA TRP A 171 40.45 1.21 -2.04
C TRP A 171 40.26 -0.26 -1.63
N SER A 172 41.15 -0.78 -0.77
CA SER A 172 41.15 -2.16 -0.28
C SER A 172 40.01 -2.52 0.69
N GLY A 173 39.24 -1.53 1.17
CA GLY A 173 38.18 -1.73 2.15
C GLY A 173 36.79 -2.05 1.57
N SER A 174 36.67 -2.14 0.24
CA SER A 174 35.39 -2.34 -0.45
C SER A 174 34.65 -3.59 0.02
N GLY A 175 35.34 -4.73 0.11
CA GLY A 175 34.74 -6.00 0.54
C GLY A 175 34.26 -6.00 1.99
N LEU A 176 34.98 -5.33 2.90
CA LEU A 176 34.54 -5.21 4.30
C LEU A 176 33.29 -4.32 4.39
N LEU A 177 33.33 -3.13 3.79
CA LEU A 177 32.17 -2.23 3.79
C LEU A 177 30.94 -2.87 3.18
N GLN A 178 31.12 -3.65 2.11
CA GLN A 178 30.08 -4.45 1.49
C GLN A 178 29.45 -5.44 2.48
N ARG A 179 30.26 -6.23 3.20
CA ARG A 179 29.75 -7.14 4.26
C ARG A 179 29.01 -6.41 5.38
N LEU A 180 29.50 -5.23 5.79
CA LEU A 180 28.80 -4.41 6.80
C LEU A 180 27.45 -3.91 6.29
N ARG A 181 27.37 -3.48 5.02
CA ARG A 181 26.10 -3.06 4.40
C ARG A 181 25.11 -4.21 4.31
N LEU A 182 25.55 -5.40 3.91
CA LEU A 182 24.73 -6.62 3.90
C LEU A 182 24.21 -6.93 5.32
N ARG A 183 25.09 -6.90 6.33
CA ARG A 183 24.69 -7.13 7.72
C ARG A 183 23.67 -6.10 8.20
N ARG A 184 23.86 -4.82 7.89
CA ARG A 184 22.89 -3.77 8.20
C ARG A 184 21.53 -4.02 7.54
N GLY A 185 21.54 -4.51 6.30
CA GLY A 185 20.33 -4.92 5.58
C GLY A 185 19.58 -6.03 6.33
N LEU A 186 20.29 -7.10 6.75
CA LEU A 186 19.68 -8.21 7.49
C LEU A 186 19.15 -7.78 8.85
N ASP A 187 19.90 -6.95 9.60
CA ASP A 187 19.45 -6.46 10.89
C ASP A 187 18.19 -5.59 10.78
N ARG A 188 18.07 -4.77 9.72
CA ARG A 188 16.87 -3.98 9.44
C ARG A 188 15.68 -4.85 9.08
N LEU A 189 15.90 -5.84 8.22
CA LEU A 189 14.88 -6.81 7.82
C LEU A 189 14.39 -7.62 9.03
N GLY A 190 15.31 -8.12 9.85
CA GLY A 190 14.98 -8.93 11.02
C GLY A 190 14.23 -8.16 12.10
N ARG A 191 14.55 -6.88 12.32
CA ARG A 191 13.74 -6.01 13.19
C ARG A 191 12.32 -5.79 12.69
N ARG A 192 12.13 -5.74 11.37
CA ARG A 192 10.81 -5.54 10.76
C ARG A 192 9.94 -6.78 10.86
N ILE A 193 10.51 -7.94 10.52
CA ILE A 193 9.80 -9.23 10.51
C ILE A 193 9.70 -9.82 11.92
N GLY A 194 10.55 -9.39 12.85
CA GLY A 194 10.65 -9.94 14.21
C GLY A 194 11.49 -11.22 14.30
N VAL A 195 12.09 -11.66 13.18
CA VAL A 195 12.90 -12.88 13.09
C VAL A 195 14.14 -12.60 12.25
N LEU A 196 15.29 -13.16 12.65
CA LEU A 196 16.52 -13.05 11.86
C LEU A 196 16.32 -13.68 10.46
N PRO A 197 16.80 -13.06 9.38
CA PRO A 197 16.58 -13.57 8.02
C PRO A 197 17.04 -15.02 7.80
N SER A 198 18.15 -15.44 8.42
CA SER A 198 18.61 -16.83 8.36
C SER A 198 17.68 -17.85 9.03
N ARG A 199 16.77 -17.39 9.89
CA ARG A 199 15.82 -18.19 10.66
C ARG A 199 14.38 -18.05 10.20
N ILE A 200 14.14 -17.33 9.10
CA ILE A 200 12.79 -17.21 8.52
C ILE A 200 12.34 -18.60 8.06
N ASP A 201 11.19 -19.02 8.58
CA ASP A 201 10.52 -20.24 8.15
C ASP A 201 9.74 -20.02 6.84
N PRO A 202 9.38 -21.09 6.12
CA PRO A 202 8.66 -20.96 4.85
C PRO A 202 7.30 -20.25 4.95
N GLY A 203 6.58 -20.35 6.06
CA GLY A 203 5.29 -19.69 6.25
C GLY A 203 5.48 -18.17 6.29
N LEU A 204 6.40 -17.70 7.13
CA LEU A 204 6.71 -16.28 7.25
C LEU A 204 7.31 -15.68 5.97
N ALA A 205 8.09 -16.48 5.22
CA ALA A 205 8.63 -16.08 3.93
C ALA A 205 7.53 -15.79 2.89
N ARG A 206 6.43 -16.55 2.90
CA ARG A 206 5.27 -16.31 2.02
C ARG A 206 4.54 -15.03 2.41
N VAL A 207 4.31 -14.81 3.70
CA VAL A 207 3.64 -13.59 4.20
C VAL A 207 4.41 -12.32 3.81
N TYR A 208 5.74 -12.33 3.94
CA TYR A 208 6.58 -11.17 3.70
C TYR A 208 7.31 -11.20 2.35
N ALA A 209 6.75 -11.86 1.33
CA ALA A 209 7.44 -12.12 0.07
C ALA A 209 7.96 -10.84 -0.61
N ASP A 210 7.12 -9.80 -0.69
CA ASP A 210 7.51 -8.51 -1.30
C ASP A 210 8.55 -7.74 -0.48
N GLU A 211 8.43 -7.74 0.85
CA GLU A 211 9.38 -7.10 1.75
C GLU A 211 10.75 -7.79 1.69
N LEU A 212 10.74 -9.12 1.62
CA LEU A 212 11.94 -9.95 1.47
C LEU A 212 12.58 -9.73 0.11
N ASN A 213 11.79 -9.72 -0.97
CA ASN A 213 12.26 -9.40 -2.31
C ASN A 213 12.98 -8.05 -2.36
N SER A 214 12.34 -7.02 -1.79
CA SER A 214 12.90 -5.66 -1.75
C SER A 214 14.18 -5.61 -0.92
N ALA A 215 14.20 -6.29 0.23
CA ALA A 215 15.38 -6.36 1.08
C ALA A 215 16.53 -7.13 0.41
N PHE A 216 16.25 -8.28 -0.21
CA PHE A 216 17.23 -9.16 -0.83
C PHE A 216 17.79 -8.63 -2.15
N GLY A 217 17.10 -7.71 -2.82
CA GLY A 217 17.67 -6.99 -3.96
C GLY A 217 19.00 -6.32 -3.66
N LEU A 218 19.09 -5.68 -2.49
CA LEU A 218 20.35 -5.08 -2.01
C LEU A 218 21.47 -6.12 -1.88
N PHE A 219 21.14 -7.39 -1.63
CA PHE A 219 22.10 -8.47 -1.47
C PHE A 219 22.57 -9.02 -2.80
N CYS A 220 21.76 -8.96 -3.85
CA CYS A 220 22.20 -9.38 -5.17
C CYS A 220 23.24 -8.41 -5.71
N ASP A 221 22.94 -7.10 -5.62
CA ASP A 221 23.81 -6.03 -6.12
C ASP A 221 25.13 -5.96 -5.34
N THR A 222 25.10 -6.33 -4.06
CA THR A 222 26.24 -6.15 -3.16
C THR A 222 26.77 -7.45 -2.55
N GLY A 223 26.27 -8.63 -2.88
CA GLY A 223 26.69 -9.87 -2.19
C GLY A 223 27.32 -10.92 -3.08
N GLY A 224 27.27 -10.74 -4.41
CA GLY A 224 27.56 -11.85 -5.34
C GLY A 224 26.58 -13.02 -5.15
N ILE A 225 25.41 -12.74 -4.56
CA ILE A 225 24.32 -13.70 -4.39
C ILE A 225 23.43 -13.57 -5.62
N SER A 226 23.04 -14.69 -6.21
CA SER A 226 22.13 -14.64 -7.37
C SER A 226 20.77 -14.07 -6.98
N CYS A 227 20.20 -13.27 -7.87
CA CYS A 227 18.83 -12.78 -7.75
C CYS A 227 17.80 -13.70 -8.41
N ASP A 228 18.19 -14.91 -8.83
CA ASP A 228 17.30 -15.83 -9.54
C ASP A 228 16.03 -16.14 -8.72
N GLY A 229 14.88 -15.78 -9.28
CA GLY A 229 13.57 -15.94 -8.65
C GLY A 229 13.12 -14.76 -7.80
N LEU A 230 13.95 -13.73 -7.64
CA LEU A 230 13.58 -12.44 -7.07
C LEU A 230 13.40 -11.41 -8.20
N GLN A 231 12.61 -10.38 -7.92
CA GLN A 231 12.38 -9.24 -8.80
C GLN A 231 12.51 -7.94 -8.01
N PRO A 232 13.69 -7.64 -7.45
CA PRO A 232 13.89 -6.42 -6.70
C PRO A 232 13.91 -5.21 -7.64
N ARG A 233 13.48 -4.07 -7.08
CA ARG A 233 13.60 -2.78 -7.76
C ARG A 233 15.07 -2.41 -7.96
N GLN A 234 15.42 -2.07 -9.19
CA GLN A 234 16.69 -1.59 -9.70
C GLN A 234 16.78 -0.04 -9.70
N GLY A 235 15.66 0.65 -9.54
CA GLY A 235 15.60 2.11 -9.58
C GLY A 235 15.75 2.69 -10.98
N ARG A 236 15.32 1.97 -12.02
CA ARG A 236 15.42 2.38 -13.42
C ARG A 236 14.13 2.03 -14.17
N GLY A 237 13.65 2.95 -15.01
CA GLY A 237 12.41 2.78 -15.76
C GLY A 237 11.18 2.72 -14.84
N VAL A 238 10.10 2.11 -15.33
CA VAL A 238 8.88 1.90 -14.54
C VAL A 238 9.03 0.68 -13.65
N GLU A 239 8.78 0.85 -12.35
CA GLU A 239 8.84 -0.23 -11.37
C GLU A 239 7.67 -0.20 -10.40
N PHE A 240 7.32 -1.36 -9.87
CA PHE A 240 6.12 -1.55 -9.06
C PHE A 240 6.45 -2.06 -7.66
N GLU A 241 5.68 -1.61 -6.68
CA GLU A 241 5.77 -2.05 -5.30
C GLU A 241 4.40 -1.91 -4.63
N TYR A 242 4.01 -2.83 -3.77
CA TYR A 242 2.81 -2.61 -2.94
C TYR A 242 3.10 -1.69 -1.77
N ALA A 243 2.07 -0.92 -1.39
CA ALA A 243 2.08 -0.20 -0.13
C ALA A 243 2.17 -1.18 1.04
N ARG A 244 3.05 -0.87 1.98
CA ARG A 244 3.34 -1.74 3.12
C ARG A 244 2.29 -1.53 4.19
N ARG A 245 1.94 -2.56 4.97
CA ARG A 245 0.99 -2.45 6.09
C ARG A 245 1.63 -1.89 7.36
N ASP A 246 2.41 -0.82 7.21
CA ASP A 246 3.15 -0.14 8.26
C ASP A 246 2.83 1.36 8.29
N ARG A 247 3.54 2.12 9.12
CA ARG A 247 3.37 3.59 9.22
C ARG A 247 3.57 4.33 7.90
N SER A 248 4.32 3.79 6.94
CA SER A 248 4.51 4.44 5.64
C SER A 248 3.24 4.47 4.80
N PHE A 249 2.29 3.55 5.03
CA PHE A 249 0.99 3.55 4.38
C PHE A 249 0.25 4.87 4.62
N LEU A 250 0.37 5.36 5.85
CA LEU A 250 -0.30 6.56 6.33
C LEU A 250 0.24 7.84 5.67
N SER A 251 1.50 7.85 5.24
CA SER A 251 2.14 9.00 4.62
C SER A 251 2.03 9.05 3.09
N LEU A 252 1.46 8.03 2.44
CA LEU A 252 1.44 7.94 0.96
C LEU A 252 0.72 9.11 0.29
N GLY A 253 -0.37 9.58 0.88
CA GLY A 253 -1.09 10.73 0.34
C GLY A 253 -0.23 11.99 0.31
N SER A 254 0.56 12.20 1.38
CA SER A 254 1.50 13.32 1.50
C SER A 254 2.67 13.22 0.53
N GLU A 255 3.17 12.00 0.28
CA GLU A 255 4.27 11.75 -0.65
C GLU A 255 3.87 12.04 -2.11
N ILE A 256 2.63 11.70 -2.48
CA ILE A 256 2.07 11.95 -3.83
C ILE A 256 1.48 13.37 -3.96
N GLY A 257 1.08 14.02 -2.86
CA GLY A 257 0.40 15.33 -2.90
C GLY A 257 -1.03 15.24 -3.45
N ASP A 258 -1.71 14.13 -3.14
CA ASP A 258 -3.07 13.81 -3.57
C ASP A 258 -4.16 14.62 -2.83
N CYS A 259 -5.45 14.30 -3.06
CA CYS A 259 -6.55 15.01 -2.39
C CYS A 259 -6.59 14.78 -0.87
N THR A 260 -6.06 13.67 -0.36
CA THR A 260 -6.02 13.38 1.09
C THR A 260 -4.97 14.22 1.84
N ALA A 261 -3.93 14.68 1.13
CA ALA A 261 -2.86 15.53 1.66
C ALA A 261 -3.11 17.04 1.53
N ARG A 262 -4.10 17.49 0.74
CA ARG A 262 -4.36 18.92 0.52
C ARG A 262 -5.30 19.49 1.58
N PRO A 263 -4.92 20.56 2.31
CA PRO A 263 -5.73 21.10 3.42
C PRO A 263 -7.19 21.43 3.06
N TRP A 264 -7.46 21.87 1.82
CA TRP A 264 -8.81 22.24 1.36
C TRP A 264 -9.67 21.07 0.88
N HIS A 265 -9.09 19.89 0.67
CA HIS A 265 -9.82 18.64 0.39
C HIS A 265 -9.97 17.76 1.65
N GLN A 266 -9.32 18.14 2.74
CA GLN A 266 -9.52 17.52 4.04
C GLN A 266 -10.86 17.96 4.64
N ILE A 267 -11.59 17.02 5.25
CA ILE A 267 -12.81 17.30 6.01
C ILE A 267 -12.54 18.39 7.08
N ASP A 268 -11.30 18.46 7.59
CA ASP A 268 -10.71 19.57 8.33
C ASP A 268 -9.24 19.75 7.90
N ARG A 269 -8.79 21.00 7.64
CA ARG A 269 -7.39 21.37 7.28
C ARG A 269 -6.32 20.85 8.23
N HIS A 270 -6.73 20.32 9.37
CA HIS A 270 -5.91 19.79 10.43
C HIS A 270 -6.42 18.44 10.99
N THR A 271 -7.46 17.83 10.41
CA THR A 271 -7.85 16.43 10.64
C THR A 271 -7.72 15.73 9.30
N GLU A 272 -6.63 14.99 9.14
CA GLU A 272 -6.31 14.30 7.90
C GLU A 272 -7.46 13.35 7.51
N ASN A 273 -7.82 13.32 6.22
CA ASN A 273 -8.82 12.37 5.67
C ASN A 273 -8.45 10.91 5.93
N ILE A 274 -7.23 10.67 6.41
CA ILE A 274 -6.65 9.39 6.77
C ILE A 274 -7.54 8.54 7.68
N TYR A 275 -8.28 9.16 8.62
CA TYR A 275 -9.00 8.40 9.63
C TYR A 275 -10.23 7.69 9.08
N TRP A 276 -11.03 8.37 8.26
CA TRP A 276 -12.30 7.81 7.80
C TRP A 276 -12.19 6.95 6.52
N THR A 277 -11.09 7.04 5.75
CA THR A 277 -10.86 6.20 4.56
C THR A 277 -9.61 5.33 4.64
N VAL A 278 -8.45 5.89 4.99
CA VAL A 278 -7.15 5.19 4.89
C VAL A 278 -6.96 4.12 5.98
N MET A 279 -7.40 4.39 7.22
CA MET A 279 -7.28 3.44 8.33
C MET A 279 -8.01 2.11 8.07
N PRO A 280 -9.29 2.10 7.61
CA PRO A 280 -9.96 0.88 7.14
C PRO A 280 -9.18 0.15 6.04
N TRP A 281 -8.70 0.88 5.02
CA TRP A 281 -7.95 0.29 3.91
C TRP A 281 -6.65 -0.38 4.34
N LEU A 282 -6.00 0.12 5.40
CA LEU A 282 -4.78 -0.47 5.93
C LEU A 282 -5.01 -1.91 6.42
N LEU A 283 -6.14 -2.16 7.08
CA LEU A 283 -6.49 -3.47 7.65
C LEU A 283 -7.15 -4.42 6.65
N ASP A 284 -7.67 -3.87 5.56
CA ASP A 284 -8.33 -4.61 4.51
C ASP A 284 -7.32 -5.43 3.68
N ARG A 285 -7.44 -6.77 3.72
CA ARG A 285 -6.59 -7.67 2.94
C ARG A 285 -6.82 -7.54 1.43
N ASN A 286 -8.04 -7.23 1.03
CA ASN A 286 -8.46 -7.16 -0.37
C ASN A 286 -8.34 -5.75 -0.95
N TYR A 287 -7.89 -4.78 -0.17
CA TYR A 287 -7.54 -3.46 -0.68
C TYR A 287 -6.03 -3.30 -0.77
N GLN A 288 -5.48 -2.99 -1.95
CA GLN A 288 -4.05 -2.77 -2.11
C GLN A 288 -3.76 -1.48 -2.87
N ILE A 289 -2.68 -0.79 -2.48
CA ILE A 289 -2.17 0.36 -3.21
C ILE A 289 -0.92 -0.08 -3.97
N LEU A 290 -1.01 -0.11 -5.30
CA LEU A 290 0.12 -0.30 -6.18
C LEU A 290 0.86 1.03 -6.36
N LYS A 291 2.09 1.08 -5.83
CA LYS A 291 3.01 2.21 -6.02
C LYS A 291 3.76 2.04 -7.34
N VAL A 292 3.71 3.08 -8.16
CA VAL A 292 4.39 3.15 -9.45
C VAL A 292 5.55 4.12 -9.34
N HIS A 293 6.74 3.61 -9.64
CA HIS A 293 7.98 4.36 -9.60
C HIS A 293 8.52 4.58 -11.01
N TRP A 294 9.14 5.73 -11.23
CA TRP A 294 9.91 6.04 -12.43
C TRP A 294 11.33 6.44 -12.02
N ASP A 295 12.34 5.71 -12.51
CA ASP A 295 13.75 5.93 -12.19
C ASP A 295 14.01 6.04 -10.66
N GLY A 296 13.35 5.16 -9.89
CA GLY A 296 13.48 5.10 -8.44
C GLY A 296 12.54 6.03 -7.66
N HIS A 297 11.94 7.03 -8.31
CA HIS A 297 11.04 7.99 -7.65
C HIS A 297 9.59 7.54 -7.70
N LEU A 298 8.87 7.67 -6.59
CA LEU A 298 7.42 7.42 -6.56
C LEU A 298 6.69 8.50 -7.37
N VAL A 299 5.95 8.10 -8.39
CA VAL A 299 5.29 9.04 -9.32
C VAL A 299 3.78 8.89 -9.38
N MET A 300 3.25 7.72 -9.03
CA MET A 300 1.82 7.45 -9.03
C MET A 300 1.47 6.35 -8.04
N LYS A 301 0.25 6.39 -7.53
CA LYS A 301 -0.36 5.29 -6.79
C LYS A 301 -1.69 4.90 -7.42
N VAL A 302 -1.97 3.61 -7.38
CA VAL A 302 -3.18 3.02 -7.95
C VAL A 302 -3.85 2.17 -6.89
N HIS A 303 -5.12 2.44 -6.65
CA HIS A 303 -5.92 1.76 -5.62
C HIS A 303 -6.65 0.59 -6.27
N LEU A 304 -6.40 -0.61 -5.76
CA LEU A 304 -6.89 -1.88 -6.30
C LEU A 304 -7.80 -2.55 -5.27
N LEU A 305 -8.99 -2.95 -5.70
CA LEU A 305 -9.99 -3.63 -4.88
C LEU A 305 -10.79 -4.59 -5.76
N PRO A 306 -10.94 -5.88 -5.41
CA PRO A 306 -11.86 -6.74 -6.12
C PRO A 306 -13.30 -6.38 -5.76
N LEU A 307 -14.16 -6.29 -6.78
CA LEU A 307 -15.57 -6.01 -6.61
C LEU A 307 -16.41 -7.07 -7.35
N ALA A 308 -17.65 -7.15 -6.91
CA ALA A 308 -18.66 -8.05 -7.45
C ALA A 308 -19.88 -7.26 -7.94
N THR A 309 -20.56 -7.79 -8.95
CA THR A 309 -21.93 -7.41 -9.30
C THR A 309 -22.77 -8.65 -9.53
N TYR A 310 -24.05 -8.60 -9.16
CA TYR A 310 -25.01 -9.67 -9.47
C TYR A 310 -25.75 -9.32 -10.76
N GLU A 311 -25.49 -10.10 -11.80
CA GLU A 311 -26.19 -10.01 -13.09
C GLU A 311 -27.10 -11.22 -13.29
N ALA A 312 -27.95 -11.19 -14.32
CA ALA A 312 -28.86 -12.30 -14.63
C ALA A 312 -28.13 -13.63 -14.87
N GLY A 313 -26.83 -13.59 -15.19
CA GLY A 313 -25.95 -14.76 -15.35
C GLY A 313 -25.23 -15.22 -14.07
N GLY A 314 -25.43 -14.55 -12.93
CA GLY A 314 -24.80 -14.87 -11.65
C GLY A 314 -23.84 -13.79 -11.14
N LEU A 315 -22.97 -14.20 -10.23
CA LEU A 315 -21.94 -13.34 -9.65
C LEU A 315 -20.84 -13.06 -10.66
N HIS A 316 -20.61 -11.79 -10.94
CA HIS A 316 -19.54 -11.33 -11.82
C HIS A 316 -18.47 -10.59 -11.02
N MET A 317 -17.25 -11.10 -11.06
CA MET A 317 -16.09 -10.59 -10.33
C MET A 317 -15.18 -9.79 -11.27
N PHE A 318 -14.69 -8.64 -10.80
CA PHE A 318 -13.73 -7.83 -11.55
C PHE A 318 -12.74 -7.13 -10.60
N LEU A 319 -11.57 -6.78 -11.13
CA LEU A 319 -10.60 -5.95 -10.41
C LEU A 319 -10.95 -4.47 -10.63
N ALA A 320 -11.31 -3.76 -9.57
CA ALA A 320 -11.57 -2.34 -9.62
C ALA A 320 -10.29 -1.54 -9.37
N VAL A 321 -10.02 -0.59 -10.26
CA VAL A 321 -9.02 0.47 -10.09
C VAL A 321 -9.74 1.70 -9.54
N ASP A 322 -9.91 1.75 -8.21
CA ASP A 322 -10.76 2.71 -7.50
C ASP A 322 -10.28 4.15 -7.64
N ALA A 323 -8.97 4.34 -7.73
CA ALA A 323 -8.36 5.63 -8.01
C ALA A 323 -6.96 5.47 -8.63
N MET A 324 -6.62 6.40 -9.52
CA MET A 324 -5.26 6.61 -10.01
C MET A 324 -4.82 8.02 -9.65
N GLU A 325 -3.83 8.15 -8.78
CA GLU A 325 -3.38 9.44 -8.25
C GLU A 325 -1.90 9.65 -8.51
N THR A 326 -1.56 10.79 -9.10
CA THR A 326 -0.18 11.06 -9.53
C THR A 326 0.47 12.17 -8.72
N GLY A 327 1.80 12.06 -8.57
CA GLY A 327 2.67 13.08 -8.02
C GLY A 327 2.81 14.30 -8.93
N LEU A 328 3.39 15.38 -8.40
CA LEU A 328 3.58 16.65 -9.12
C LEU A 328 4.38 16.48 -10.43
N VAL A 329 5.34 15.55 -10.47
CA VAL A 329 6.18 15.30 -11.65
C VAL A 329 5.41 14.81 -12.89
N LEU A 330 4.22 14.24 -12.70
CA LEU A 330 3.32 13.82 -13.80
C LEU A 330 2.20 14.84 -14.07
N ARG A 331 2.11 15.92 -13.29
CA ARG A 331 1.01 16.89 -13.35
C ARG A 331 1.38 18.10 -14.18
N HIS A 332 0.95 18.09 -15.44
CA HIS A 332 1.14 19.21 -16.36
C HIS A 332 0.22 20.41 -16.07
N ASP A 333 -0.79 20.22 -15.24
CA ASP A 333 -1.80 21.22 -14.90
C ASP A 333 -1.44 22.09 -13.69
N ILE A 334 -0.35 21.81 -12.99
CA ILE A 334 0.17 22.62 -11.88
C ILE A 334 1.57 23.11 -12.23
N GLU A 335 1.82 24.42 -12.19
CA GLU A 335 3.16 25.02 -12.36
C GLU A 335 4.20 24.37 -11.44
N GLY A 336 5.34 23.97 -12.00
CA GLY A 336 6.40 23.30 -11.27
C GLY A 336 7.55 22.83 -12.17
N GLU A 337 8.74 22.74 -11.60
CA GLU A 337 9.93 22.18 -12.26
C GLU A 337 9.90 20.64 -12.24
N GLY A 338 10.64 20.01 -13.15
CA GLY A 338 10.83 18.54 -13.14
C GLY A 338 9.66 17.72 -13.69
N ARG A 339 8.82 18.30 -14.55
CA ARG A 339 7.74 17.56 -15.24
C ARG A 339 8.31 16.56 -16.23
N LEU A 340 7.77 15.36 -16.24
CA LEU A 340 8.12 14.37 -17.26
C LEU A 340 7.49 14.74 -18.61
N PRO A 341 8.11 14.36 -19.75
CA PRO A 341 7.47 14.48 -21.06
C PRO A 341 6.16 13.67 -21.12
N VAL A 342 5.16 14.17 -21.86
CA VAL A 342 3.87 13.46 -22.05
C VAL A 342 4.06 12.04 -22.60
N THR A 343 5.08 11.82 -23.43
CA THR A 343 5.44 10.49 -23.94
C THR A 343 5.86 9.53 -22.83
N VAL A 344 6.61 10.00 -21.83
CA VAL A 344 7.01 9.23 -20.65
C VAL A 344 5.81 8.98 -19.75
N VAL A 345 4.91 9.96 -19.59
CA VAL A 345 3.64 9.77 -18.86
C VAL A 345 2.81 8.65 -19.52
N ALA A 346 2.69 8.64 -20.84
CA ALA A 346 1.97 7.59 -21.57
C ALA A 346 2.63 6.21 -21.39
N GLU A 347 3.96 6.14 -21.42
CA GLU A 347 4.70 4.90 -21.13
C GLU A 347 4.41 4.38 -19.71
N ILE A 348 4.47 5.26 -18.70
CA ILE A 348 4.16 4.92 -17.31
C ILE A 348 2.74 4.37 -17.20
N LEU A 349 1.76 4.99 -17.88
CA LEU A 349 0.37 4.57 -17.84
C LEU A 349 0.17 3.19 -18.49
N GLU A 350 0.79 2.91 -19.64
CA GLU A 350 0.63 1.60 -20.27
C GLU A 350 1.39 0.47 -19.56
N GLN A 351 2.56 0.75 -18.97
CA GLN A 351 3.23 -0.22 -18.11
C GLN A 351 2.40 -0.48 -16.84
N THR A 352 1.79 0.56 -16.27
CA THR A 352 0.89 0.43 -15.11
C THR A 352 -0.33 -0.42 -15.46
N ARG A 353 -0.99 -0.14 -16.60
CA ARG A 353 -2.09 -0.97 -17.10
C ARG A 353 -1.68 -2.42 -17.24
N SER A 354 -0.53 -2.68 -17.86
CA SER A 354 -0.02 -4.04 -18.07
C SER A 354 0.18 -4.78 -16.75
N GLU A 355 0.70 -4.10 -15.72
CA GLU A 355 0.87 -4.70 -14.40
C GLU A 355 -0.47 -4.97 -13.71
N ILE A 356 -1.45 -4.07 -13.81
CA ILE A 356 -2.80 -4.30 -13.27
C ILE A 356 -3.46 -5.51 -13.94
N LEU A 357 -3.35 -5.63 -15.27
CA LEU A 357 -3.89 -6.79 -16.00
C LEU A 357 -3.20 -8.08 -15.57
N ARG A 358 -1.87 -8.07 -15.38
CA ARG A 358 -1.12 -9.22 -14.85
C ARG A 358 -1.59 -9.63 -13.46
N ILE A 359 -1.86 -8.67 -12.57
CA ILE A 359 -2.42 -8.93 -11.24
C ILE A 359 -3.80 -9.57 -11.37
N ALA A 360 -4.70 -8.97 -12.18
CA ALA A 360 -6.04 -9.52 -12.42
C ALA A 360 -6.01 -10.95 -12.97
N ASP A 361 -5.15 -11.23 -13.95
CA ASP A 361 -4.98 -12.58 -14.52
C ASP A 361 -4.52 -13.59 -13.46
N ALA A 362 -3.57 -13.20 -12.61
CA ALA A 362 -3.11 -14.05 -11.52
C ALA A 362 -4.20 -14.32 -10.48
N MET A 363 -5.11 -13.37 -10.27
CA MET A 363 -6.28 -13.52 -9.40
C MET A 363 -7.41 -14.35 -10.03
N GLY A 364 -7.33 -14.66 -11.33
CA GLY A 364 -8.42 -15.30 -12.08
C GLY A 364 -9.55 -14.36 -12.48
N MET A 365 -9.29 -13.04 -12.54
CA MET A 365 -10.27 -12.03 -12.93
C MET A 365 -10.15 -11.68 -14.41
N GLU A 366 -11.24 -11.92 -15.14
CA GLU A 366 -11.29 -11.60 -16.57
C GLU A 366 -11.41 -10.10 -16.83
N ASP A 367 -12.11 -9.37 -15.96
CA ASP A 367 -12.42 -7.96 -16.19
C ASP A 367 -11.70 -7.02 -15.22
N VAL A 368 -11.29 -5.87 -15.76
CA VAL A 368 -10.62 -4.80 -15.00
C VAL A 368 -11.23 -3.46 -15.38
N TYR A 369 -11.83 -2.81 -14.40
CA TYR A 369 -12.51 -1.53 -14.58
C TYR A 369 -11.83 -0.45 -13.77
N ALA A 370 -11.79 0.77 -14.29
CA ALA A 370 -11.18 1.92 -13.64
C ALA A 370 -12.15 3.08 -13.49
N GLU A 371 -12.08 3.73 -12.33
CA GLU A 371 -12.74 4.99 -12.06
C GLU A 371 -12.24 6.06 -13.04
N LEU A 372 -13.14 6.85 -13.63
CA LEU A 372 -12.77 7.90 -14.59
C LEU A 372 -12.20 9.16 -13.91
N PHE A 373 -12.40 9.26 -12.59
CA PHE A 373 -11.82 10.32 -11.78
C PHE A 373 -10.34 10.06 -11.45
N SER A 374 -9.52 11.09 -11.61
CA SER A 374 -8.13 11.14 -11.18
C SER A 374 -7.78 12.57 -10.81
N ASN A 375 -6.79 12.77 -9.94
CA ASN A 375 -6.25 14.09 -9.63
C ASN A 375 -5.43 14.70 -10.80
N ASN A 376 -5.19 13.95 -11.88
CA ASN A 376 -4.40 14.36 -13.04
C ASN A 376 -5.25 14.35 -14.33
N PRO A 377 -5.36 15.49 -15.05
CA PRO A 377 -6.11 15.56 -16.30
C PRO A 377 -5.65 14.59 -17.39
N LEU A 378 -4.34 14.33 -17.52
CA LEU A 378 -3.82 13.41 -18.55
C LEU A 378 -4.23 11.97 -18.28
N VAL A 379 -4.31 11.57 -17.01
CA VAL A 379 -4.83 10.25 -16.62
C VAL A 379 -6.31 10.16 -16.95
N ARG A 380 -7.09 11.22 -16.68
CA ARG A 380 -8.51 11.26 -17.05
C ARG A 380 -8.72 11.16 -18.57
N GLU A 381 -7.91 11.86 -19.36
CA GLU A 381 -7.95 11.77 -20.83
C GLU A 381 -7.58 10.36 -21.31
N TRP A 382 -6.52 9.76 -20.76
CA TRP A 382 -6.12 8.40 -21.08
C TRP A 382 -7.21 7.36 -20.74
N LEU A 383 -7.87 7.51 -19.59
CA LEU A 383 -9.00 6.67 -19.18
C LEU A 383 -10.22 6.86 -20.09
N GLN A 384 -10.52 8.10 -20.49
CA GLN A 384 -11.60 8.42 -21.43
C GLN A 384 -11.35 7.84 -22.84
N GLY A 385 -10.09 7.62 -23.21
CA GLY A 385 -9.71 6.93 -24.45
C GLY A 385 -9.89 5.41 -24.42
N GLN A 386 -10.26 4.82 -23.27
CA GLN A 386 -10.56 3.39 -23.17
C GLN A 386 -12.04 3.11 -23.49
N GLU A 387 -12.37 1.82 -23.68
CA GLU A 387 -13.77 1.39 -23.80
C GLU A 387 -14.52 1.74 -22.52
N ARG A 388 -15.75 2.23 -22.65
CA ARG A 388 -16.57 2.67 -21.52
C ARG A 388 -17.64 1.64 -21.20
N ILE A 389 -17.68 1.23 -19.94
CA ILE A 389 -18.74 0.38 -19.39
C ILE A 389 -19.61 1.18 -18.42
N PHE A 390 -20.82 0.70 -18.15
CA PHE A 390 -21.75 1.34 -17.22
C PHE A 390 -22.27 0.33 -16.22
N LEU A 391 -22.14 0.63 -14.93
CA LEU A 391 -22.59 -0.23 -13.84
C LEU A 391 -23.58 0.54 -12.96
N ASP A 392 -24.55 -0.18 -12.41
CA ASP A 392 -25.43 0.32 -11.35
C ASP A 392 -24.67 0.25 -10.02
N VAL A 393 -24.30 1.40 -9.46
CA VAL A 393 -23.45 1.48 -8.26
C VAL A 393 -24.09 0.84 -7.02
N ASN A 394 -25.41 0.68 -7.04
CA ASN A 394 -26.16 0.04 -5.95
C ASN A 394 -26.05 -1.49 -5.97
N ARG A 395 -25.61 -2.06 -7.10
CA ARG A 395 -25.39 -3.50 -7.30
C ARG A 395 -23.93 -3.90 -7.20
N LEU A 396 -23.05 -2.94 -6.96
CA LEU A 396 -21.66 -3.24 -6.66
C LEU A 396 -21.59 -3.79 -5.25
N HIS A 397 -20.79 -4.83 -5.05
CA HIS A 397 -20.53 -5.47 -3.76
C HIS A 397 -19.02 -5.54 -3.55
N LYS A 398 -18.60 -5.22 -2.32
CA LYS A 398 -17.25 -5.55 -1.87
C LYS A 398 -17.25 -7.03 -1.52
N VAL A 399 -16.18 -7.72 -1.83
CA VAL A 399 -16.14 -9.20 -1.79
C VAL A 399 -15.93 -9.69 -0.35
N ASP A 400 -15.31 -8.86 0.49
CA ASP A 400 -15.28 -8.93 1.94
C ASP A 400 -16.21 -7.88 2.55
N ASP A 401 -16.96 -8.31 3.57
CA ASP A 401 -17.83 -7.40 4.30
C ASP A 401 -16.98 -6.50 5.21
N LEU A 402 -17.48 -5.29 5.47
CA LEU A 402 -16.82 -4.40 6.43
C LEU A 402 -16.78 -5.01 7.84
N GLU A 403 -17.61 -6.01 8.12
CA GLU A 403 -17.54 -6.84 9.32
C GLU A 403 -16.14 -7.44 9.52
N ASP A 404 -15.51 -7.97 8.46
CA ASP A 404 -14.20 -8.63 8.56
C ASP A 404 -13.12 -7.64 9.03
N VAL A 405 -13.12 -6.44 8.44
CA VAL A 405 -12.20 -5.36 8.81
C VAL A 405 -12.51 -4.83 10.20
N PHE A 406 -13.78 -4.74 10.56
CA PHE A 406 -14.23 -4.31 11.88
C PHE A 406 -13.80 -5.30 12.98
N GLU A 407 -14.01 -6.60 12.79
CA GLU A 407 -13.63 -7.66 13.73
C GLU A 407 -12.10 -7.76 13.90
N LEU A 408 -11.34 -7.56 12.82
CA LEU A 408 -9.89 -7.39 12.92
C LEU A 408 -9.53 -6.16 13.76
N GLY A 409 -10.24 -5.04 13.58
CA GLY A 409 -10.10 -3.84 14.42
C GLY A 409 -10.37 -4.12 15.91
N CYS A 410 -11.44 -4.85 16.23
CA CYS A 410 -11.75 -5.27 17.60
C CYS A 410 -10.68 -6.18 18.19
N ARG A 411 -10.18 -7.16 17.41
CA ARG A 411 -9.08 -8.03 17.84
C ARG A 411 -7.82 -7.22 18.16
N LEU A 412 -7.44 -6.29 17.30
CA LEU A 412 -6.32 -5.38 17.53
C LEU A 412 -6.52 -4.52 18.77
N ALA A 413 -7.75 -4.07 19.03
CA ALA A 413 -8.06 -3.28 20.22
C ALA A 413 -7.81 -4.10 21.51
N ARG A 414 -8.29 -5.36 21.55
CA ARG A 414 -8.02 -6.29 22.65
C ARG A 414 -6.53 -6.54 22.84
N ASP A 415 -5.79 -6.81 21.77
CA ASP A 415 -4.34 -7.04 21.80
C ASP A 415 -3.55 -5.79 22.25
N CYS A 416 -4.14 -4.60 22.11
CA CYS A 416 -3.59 -3.32 22.52
C CYS A 416 -4.07 -2.83 23.89
N ASP A 417 -4.92 -3.58 24.59
CA ASP A 417 -5.59 -3.17 25.84
C ASP A 417 -6.40 -1.86 25.67
N MET A 418 -7.05 -1.70 24.52
CA MET A 418 -7.84 -0.53 24.16
C MET A 418 -9.33 -0.89 24.05
N PRO A 419 -10.24 0.09 24.26
CA PRO A 419 -11.66 -0.10 23.96
C PRO A 419 -11.87 -0.52 22.50
N GLU A 420 -12.76 -1.48 22.28
CA GLU A 420 -13.17 -1.91 20.94
C GLU A 420 -13.90 -0.78 20.21
N PRO A 421 -13.68 -0.60 18.90
CA PRO A 421 -14.51 0.30 18.10
C PRO A 421 -15.95 -0.19 18.08
N ASP A 422 -16.91 0.73 18.06
CA ASP A 422 -18.35 0.46 17.92
C ASP A 422 -18.85 0.60 16.48
N HIS A 423 -18.00 1.14 15.59
CA HIS A 423 -18.28 1.30 14.18
C HIS A 423 -17.03 1.32 13.30
N LEU A 424 -17.27 1.10 12.01
CA LEU A 424 -16.30 1.26 10.94
C LEU A 424 -17.01 1.85 9.72
N PHE A 425 -16.39 2.81 9.05
CA PHE A 425 -16.86 3.37 7.79
C PHE A 425 -15.78 3.33 6.72
N MET A 426 -16.17 3.16 5.46
CA MET A 426 -15.25 3.14 4.32
C MET A 426 -15.92 3.78 3.09
N GLU A 427 -15.14 4.58 2.36
CA GLU A 427 -15.52 5.04 1.03
C GLU A 427 -14.99 4.09 -0.05
N ILE A 428 -15.83 3.82 -1.04
CA ILE A 428 -15.44 3.16 -2.29
C ILE A 428 -15.78 4.13 -3.43
N GLN A 429 -14.77 4.62 -4.17
CA GLN A 429 -14.99 5.60 -5.23
C GLN A 429 -15.87 5.06 -6.36
N PHE A 430 -15.82 3.75 -6.62
CA PHE A 430 -16.73 3.08 -7.55
C PHE A 430 -18.21 3.32 -7.23
N ARG A 431 -18.57 3.51 -5.96
CA ARG A 431 -19.96 3.83 -5.55
C ARG A 431 -20.25 5.32 -5.44
N ASN A 432 -19.24 6.17 -5.59
CA ASN A 432 -19.38 7.61 -5.43
C ASN A 432 -19.95 8.27 -6.69
N THR A 433 -21.24 8.61 -6.64
CA THR A 433 -21.95 9.26 -7.76
C THR A 433 -21.68 10.77 -7.85
N GLN A 434 -21.03 11.39 -6.85
CA GLN A 434 -20.68 12.81 -6.90
C GLN A 434 -19.49 13.10 -7.82
N LEU A 435 -18.70 12.09 -8.17
CA LEU A 435 -17.56 12.20 -9.09
C LEU A 435 -17.94 11.97 -10.56
N MET A 436 -19.22 11.90 -10.88
CA MET A 436 -19.70 11.71 -12.25
C MET A 436 -19.52 12.99 -13.08
N SER A 437 -18.80 12.91 -14.20
CA SER A 437 -18.59 14.03 -15.11
C SER A 437 -19.86 14.46 -15.86
N HIS A 438 -20.88 13.58 -15.95
CA HIS A 438 -22.15 13.85 -16.60
C HIS A 438 -23.31 13.22 -15.81
N GLN A 439 -24.37 13.98 -15.59
CA GLN A 439 -25.60 13.49 -14.97
C GLN A 439 -26.28 12.52 -15.95
N THR A 440 -26.12 11.21 -15.73
CA THR A 440 -27.05 10.24 -16.30
C THR A 440 -28.42 10.51 -15.69
N GLN A 441 -29.50 10.37 -16.47
CA GLN A 441 -30.88 10.58 -15.98
C GLN A 441 -31.22 9.65 -14.80
N ARG A 442 -30.47 8.55 -14.62
CA ARG A 442 -30.55 7.63 -13.48
C ARG A 442 -29.33 7.83 -12.58
N ARG A 443 -29.54 8.47 -11.41
CA ARG A 443 -28.51 8.83 -10.42
C ARG A 443 -27.65 7.66 -9.87
N THR A 444 -27.91 6.42 -10.27
CA THR A 444 -27.21 5.21 -9.79
C THR A 444 -26.34 4.56 -10.88
N ILE A 445 -26.47 4.95 -12.15
CA ILE A 445 -25.66 4.36 -13.23
C ILE A 445 -24.42 5.23 -13.45
N LYS A 446 -23.25 4.66 -13.20
CA LYS A 446 -21.95 5.31 -13.35
C LYS A 446 -21.13 4.65 -14.47
N GLY A 447 -20.34 5.46 -15.18
CA GLY A 447 -19.49 4.98 -16.26
C GLY A 447 -18.04 4.80 -15.81
N PHE A 448 -17.40 3.73 -16.26
CA PHE A 448 -16.02 3.34 -15.92
C PHE A 448 -15.23 3.02 -17.19
N ALA A 449 -13.91 3.12 -17.12
CA ALA A 449 -13.02 2.69 -18.20
C ALA A 449 -12.73 1.19 -18.07
N SER A 450 -12.89 0.43 -19.15
CA SER A 450 -12.40 -0.95 -19.24
C SER A 450 -10.92 -0.96 -19.62
N LEU A 451 -10.09 -1.50 -18.75
CA LEU A 451 -8.65 -1.61 -18.99
C LEU A 451 -8.30 -2.87 -19.81
N ARG A 452 -9.24 -3.78 -20.04
CA ARG A 452 -9.07 -4.93 -20.92
C ARG A 452 -9.92 -4.72 -22.18
N ARG A 453 -9.29 -4.65 -23.35
CA ARG A 453 -10.03 -4.50 -24.62
C ARG A 453 -10.61 -5.86 -25.02
N GLY A 454 -11.90 -5.92 -25.35
CA GLY A 454 -12.41 -6.91 -26.31
C GLY A 454 -13.30 -8.06 -25.81
N ARG A 455 -13.92 -8.01 -24.62
CA ARG A 455 -15.04 -8.92 -24.29
C ARG A 455 -16.15 -8.14 -23.60
N LEU A 456 -17.34 -8.16 -24.21
CA LEU A 456 -18.54 -7.51 -23.70
C LEU A 456 -19.02 -8.22 -22.42
N SER A 457 -18.82 -7.58 -21.27
CA SER A 457 -19.60 -7.78 -20.03
C SER A 457 -20.29 -6.49 -19.58
N GLY A 458 -20.12 -5.37 -20.31
CA GLY A 458 -20.87 -4.13 -20.10
C GLY A 458 -22.06 -4.01 -21.05
N LEU A 459 -23.17 -3.45 -20.56
CA LEU A 459 -24.30 -3.02 -21.40
C LEU A 459 -23.79 -2.11 -22.52
N ALA A 460 -23.74 -2.62 -23.76
CA ALA A 460 -23.57 -1.80 -24.94
C ALA A 460 -24.66 -0.73 -24.92
N MET A 461 -24.32 0.53 -25.25
CA MET A 461 -25.28 1.66 -25.27
C MET A 461 -26.57 1.36 -26.05
N GLY A 462 -26.57 0.37 -26.95
CA GLY A 462 -27.76 -0.12 -27.65
C GLY A 462 -28.87 -0.70 -26.74
N HIS A 463 -28.57 -1.10 -25.50
CA HIS A 463 -29.58 -1.59 -24.54
C HIS A 463 -30.06 -0.54 -23.54
N VAL A 464 -29.48 0.67 -23.54
CA VAL A 464 -29.96 1.80 -22.73
C VAL A 464 -31.06 2.60 -23.46
N ILE A 465 -31.21 2.40 -24.78
CA ILE A 465 -32.33 2.94 -25.55
C ILE A 465 -33.41 1.86 -25.69
N GLY A 466 -34.13 1.64 -24.60
CA GLY A 466 -35.48 1.08 -24.59
C GLY A 466 -36.37 2.13 -23.95
N VAL A 467 -37.13 2.83 -24.80
CA VAL A 467 -38.12 3.87 -24.52
C VAL A 467 -39.11 3.45 -23.42
#